data_AF-A0A428WLL4-F1
#
_entry.id   AF-A0A428WLL4-F1
#
_cell.length_a   1.000
_cell.length_b   1.000
_cell.length_c   1.000
_cell.angle_alpha   90.00
_cell.angle_beta   90.00
_cell.angle_gamma   90.00
#
_symmetry.space_group_name_H-M   'P 1'
#
loop_
_entity.id
_entity.type
_entity.pdbx_description
1 polymer ?
#
loop_
_entity_poly.entity_id
_entity_poly.type
_entity_poly.pdbx_seq_one_letter_code
_entity_poly.pdbx_strand_id
1 'polypeptide(L)' 'MDILDEPERDADAERTVDFDADEPPLLPEQTRDDTERGWGFGGDDSNDDRLLEDRPPHWG' A
#
# COMPACT_ATOMS: atom_id res chain seq x y z
N MET A 1 27.66 -6.39 12.69
CA MET A 1 26.62 -6.38 11.66
C MET A 1 26.58 -4.94 11.18
N ASP A 2 27.24 -4.66 10.06
CA ASP A 2 27.29 -3.31 9.50
C ASP A 2 25.99 -3.08 8.73
N ILE A 3 25.27 -2.01 9.07
CA ILE A 3 23.94 -1.68 8.52
C ILE A 3 24.09 -1.01 7.14
N LEU A 4 25.34 -0.90 6.65
CA LEU A 4 25.74 -0.32 5.38
C LEU A 4 26.18 -1.40 4.36
N ASP A 5 25.88 -2.67 4.64
CA ASP A 5 25.87 -3.68 3.58
C ASP A 5 24.67 -3.35 2.68
N GLU A 6 24.93 -2.81 1.49
CA GLU A 6 23.87 -2.46 0.55
C GLU A 6 22.92 -3.65 0.40
N PRO A 7 21.59 -3.45 0.45
CA PRO A 7 20.66 -4.57 0.29
C PRO A 7 21.05 -5.27 -1.00
N GLU A 8 21.20 -6.59 -0.97
CA GLU A 8 21.50 -7.41 -2.14
C GLU A 8 20.62 -6.87 -3.27
N ARG A 9 21.25 -6.25 -4.28
CA ARG A 9 20.50 -5.57 -5.34
C ARG A 9 19.71 -6.66 -6.01
N ASP A 10 18.40 -6.67 -5.78
CA ASP A 10 17.52 -7.65 -6.42
C ASP A 10 17.76 -7.55 -7.93
N ALA A 11 17.80 -8.67 -8.63
CA ALA A 11 18.03 -8.66 -10.09
C ALA A 11 16.99 -7.80 -10.84
N ASP A 12 15.83 -7.57 -10.24
CA ASP A 12 14.82 -6.61 -10.72
C ASP A 12 15.22 -5.13 -10.53
N ALA A 13 15.98 -4.79 -9.49
CA ALA A 13 16.45 -3.43 -9.23
C ALA A 13 17.47 -2.94 -10.28
N GLU A 14 18.21 -3.86 -10.91
CA GLU A 14 19.19 -3.57 -11.96
C GLU A 14 18.64 -3.80 -13.37
N ARG A 15 17.37 -4.21 -13.50
CA ARG A 15 16.75 -4.52 -14.78
C ARG A 15 16.59 -3.26 -15.64
N THR A 16 17.21 -3.25 -16.83
CA THR A 16 17.02 -2.19 -17.83
C THR A 16 15.56 -2.12 -18.28
N VAL A 17 14.96 -0.93 -18.16
CA VAL A 17 13.63 -0.60 -18.69
C VAL A 17 13.80 0.03 -20.07
N ASP A 18 13.14 -0.55 -21.07
CA ASP A 18 13.06 0.00 -22.42
C ASP A 18 11.86 0.96 -22.50
N PHE A 19 12.13 2.23 -22.82
CA PHE A 19 11.11 3.28 -22.95
C PHE A 19 10.52 3.38 -24.36
N ASP A 20 11.16 2.75 -25.35
CA ASP A 20 10.71 2.69 -26.74
C ASP A 20 9.90 1.42 -27.02
N ALA A 21 9.72 0.55 -26.01
CA ALA A 21 8.87 -0.63 -26.11
C ALA A 21 7.39 -0.22 -26.32
N ASP A 22 6.69 -0.97 -27.17
CA ASP A 22 5.26 -0.81 -27.43
C ASP A 22 4.49 -0.75 -26.09
N GLU A 23 3.70 0.30 -25.89
CA GLU A 23 3.03 0.54 -24.62
C GLU A 23 2.11 -0.66 -24.31
N PRO A 24 2.38 -1.43 -23.24
CA PRO A 24 1.51 -2.54 -22.90
C PRO A 24 0.10 -1.99 -22.66
N PRO A 25 -0.95 -2.75 -23.01
CA PRO A 25 -2.31 -2.27 -22.83
C PRO A 25 -2.50 -1.84 -21.38
N LEU A 26 -2.83 -0.55 -21.20
CA LEU A 26 -3.03 0.04 -19.89
C LEU A 26 -4.06 -0.80 -19.15
N LEU A 27 -3.68 -1.25 -17.95
CA LEU A 27 -4.64 -1.84 -17.04
C LEU A 27 -5.72 -0.78 -16.73
N PRO A 28 -6.95 -1.20 -16.45
CA PRO A 28 -7.98 -0.28 -15.99
C PRO A 28 -7.47 0.48 -14.75
N GLU A 29 -7.89 1.74 -14.61
CA GLU A 29 -7.52 2.61 -13.48
C GLU A 29 -7.81 1.97 -12.11
N GLN A 30 -8.81 1.07 -12.07
CA GLN A 30 -9.18 0.29 -10.91
C GLN A 30 -9.24 -1.20 -11.26
N THR A 31 -8.61 -2.03 -10.44
CA THR A 31 -8.67 -3.50 -10.61
C THR A 31 -9.99 -4.05 -10.06
N ARG A 32 -10.40 -5.25 -10.49
CA ARG A 32 -11.64 -5.89 -10.01
C ARG A 32 -11.65 -6.11 -8.49
N ASP A 33 -10.47 -6.36 -7.92
CA ASP A 33 -10.29 -6.62 -6.50
C ASP A 33 -10.08 -5.34 -5.69
N ASP A 34 -9.79 -4.22 -6.37
CA ASP A 34 -9.78 -2.89 -5.75
C ASP A 34 -11.22 -2.44 -5.53
N THR A 35 -11.68 -2.62 -4.30
CA THR A 35 -12.98 -2.14 -3.86
C THR A 35 -12.79 -1.37 -2.57
N GLU A 36 -13.61 -0.35 -2.36
CA GLU A 36 -13.71 0.37 -1.09
C GLU A 36 -14.13 -0.56 0.07
N ARG A 37 -14.62 -1.76 -0.27
CA ARG A 37 -15.06 -2.80 0.66
C ARG A 37 -13.89 -3.29 1.50
N GLY A 38 -13.96 -2.98 2.80
CA GLY A 38 -12.90 -3.30 3.76
C GLY A 38 -12.12 -2.07 4.25
N TRP A 39 -12.17 -0.95 3.53
CA TRP A 39 -11.56 0.33 3.90
C TRP A 39 -12.57 1.32 4.47
N GLY A 40 -13.45 0.85 5.37
CA GLY A 40 -14.48 1.70 6.00
C GLY A 40 -15.82 1.72 5.25
N PHE A 41 -16.00 0.90 4.21
CA PHE A 41 -17.32 0.65 3.63
C PHE A 41 -18.24 0.00 4.67
N GLY A 42 -19.16 0.78 5.23
CA GLY A 42 -20.04 0.40 6.34
C GLY A 42 -20.11 1.39 7.50
N GLY A 43 -19.59 2.61 7.36
CA GLY A 43 -19.56 3.66 8.40
C GLY A 43 -20.91 4.23 8.86
N ASP A 44 -21.93 3.38 9.05
CA ASP A 44 -23.14 3.73 9.82
C ASP A 44 -23.00 3.35 11.31
N ASP A 45 -22.06 2.44 11.64
CA ASP A 45 -21.64 2.21 13.01
C ASP A 45 -20.42 3.08 13.30
N SER A 46 -20.63 4.23 13.97
CA SER A 46 -19.56 5.10 14.48
C SER A 46 -18.60 4.24 15.33
N ASN A 47 -17.48 3.82 14.74
CA ASN A 47 -16.40 3.10 15.43
C ASN A 47 -15.68 4.02 16.44
N ASP A 48 -16.06 5.29 16.48
CA ASP A 48 -15.46 6.31 17.32
C ASP A 48 -15.57 5.95 18.80
N ASP A 49 -16.69 5.36 19.24
CA ASP A 49 -16.87 4.91 20.62
C ASP A 49 -15.80 3.86 21.01
N ARG A 50 -15.61 2.82 20.18
CA ARG A 50 -14.58 1.80 20.39
C ARG A 50 -13.16 2.39 20.36
N LEU A 51 -12.91 3.33 19.45
CA LEU A 51 -11.59 3.98 19.30
C LEU A 51 -11.26 4.91 20.47
N LEU A 52 -12.27 5.54 21.07
CA LEU A 52 -12.12 6.36 22.27
C LEU A 52 -11.87 5.49 23.51
N GLU A 53 -12.54 4.34 23.62
CA GLU A 53 -12.30 3.35 24.68
C GLU A 53 -10.89 2.74 24.59
N ASP A 54 -10.42 2.43 23.38
CA ASP A 54 -9.11 1.83 23.11
C ASP A 54 -7.96 2.87 23.00
N ARG A 55 -8.18 4.12 23.40
CA ARG A 55 -7.19 5.20 23.25
C ARG A 55 -5.87 4.86 23.96
N PRO A 56 -4.74 4.77 23.24
CA PRO A 56 -3.45 4.53 23.88
C PRO A 56 -2.95 5.76 24.67
N PRO A 57 -2.05 5.55 25.66
CA PRO A 57 -1.68 6.58 26.65
C PRO A 57 -0.99 7.83 26.07
N HIS A 58 -0.48 7.76 24.85
CA HIS A 58 0.29 8.84 24.20
C HIS A 58 -0.58 9.77 23.32
N TRP A 59 -1.89 9.59 23.27
CA TRP A 59 -2.83 10.46 22.53
C TRP A 59 -3.29 11.68 23.36
N GLY A 60 -2.47 12.13 24.31
CA GLY A 60 -2.73 13.25 25.22
C GLY A 60 -1.78 14.41 24.99
#